data_AF-A0A520B883-F1
#
_entry.id   AF-A0A520B883-F1
#
_cell.length_a   1.000
_cell.length_b   1.000
_cell.length_c   1.000
_cell.angle_alpha   90.00
_cell.angle_beta   90.00
_cell.angle_gamma   90.00
#
_symmetry.space_group_name_H-M   'P 1'
#
loop_
_entity.id
_entity.type
_entity.pdbx_description
1 polymer ?
#
loop_
_entity_poly.entity_id
_entity_poly.type
_entity_poly.pdbx_seq_one_letter_code
_entity_poly.pdbx_strand_id
1 'polypeptide(L)'
;MRNTRNFIATISLSVMVFTGFAQQKSILGTEKLNRYVSYFNSIDDEAVKNYIPNADAFKWLADQAPLFECPDSVLEQNYYYRWWTFRKHLVKTPEGFIFTEFIEPVKHAGKYNSISCALGYHIYEGRWLKDNSYLKDYIKFWLYKADIGQPKQRFHQFSSWVDDAVYQNYLVKPDQGFLKEILPALDEDYAKWETQRQLKNGLFWQHDVKDGMEESVSGSRKDQNQRPTINSYMYGNAVALAKIAEMFS
;
A
#
# COMPACT_ATOMS: atom_id res chain seq x y z
N MET A 1 -20.45 48.54 -50.03
CA MET A 1 -20.41 47.15 -49.55
C MET A 1 -19.01 46.82 -49.07
N ARG A 2 -18.91 46.44 -47.78
CA ARG A 2 -17.79 45.81 -47.04
C ARG A 2 -16.35 46.21 -47.37
N ASN A 3 -15.79 47.01 -46.46
CA ASN A 3 -14.39 47.37 -46.36
C ASN A 3 -13.63 46.24 -45.64
N THR A 4 -13.12 45.27 -46.40
CA THR A 4 -12.55 43.99 -45.91
C THR A 4 -11.15 44.10 -45.30
N ARG A 5 -10.58 45.31 -45.24
CA ARG A 5 -9.17 45.51 -44.82
C ARG A 5 -8.96 45.66 -43.31
N ASN A 6 -10.01 45.97 -42.54
CA ASN A 6 -9.88 46.20 -41.09
C ASN A 6 -10.30 44.99 -40.23
N PHE A 7 -10.69 43.87 -40.83
CA PHE A 7 -11.07 42.66 -40.09
C PHE A 7 -9.91 41.68 -39.88
N ILE A 8 -8.82 41.83 -40.65
CA ILE A 8 -7.67 40.92 -40.56
C ILE A 8 -6.72 41.36 -39.44
N ALA A 9 -6.65 42.65 -39.11
CA ALA A 9 -5.75 43.16 -38.08
C ALA A 9 -6.19 42.82 -36.64
N THR A 10 -7.48 42.57 -36.40
CA THR A 10 -8.00 42.27 -35.05
C THR A 10 -7.99 40.77 -34.71
N ILE A 11 -7.87 39.89 -35.71
CA ILE A 11 -7.85 38.43 -35.49
C ILE A 11 -6.41 37.92 -35.25
N SER A 12 -5.39 38.64 -35.70
CA SER A 12 -3.99 38.21 -35.54
C SER A 12 -3.38 38.47 -34.16
N LEU A 13 -4.09 39.16 -33.24
CA LEU A 13 -3.55 39.51 -31.91
C LEU A 13 -4.16 38.74 -30.73
N SER A 14 -5.03 37.75 -30.98
CA SER A 14 -5.79 37.05 -29.93
C SER A 14 -5.47 35.56 -29.78
N VAL A 15 -4.48 35.03 -30.50
CA VAL A 15 -4.09 33.61 -30.44
C VAL A 15 -2.59 33.46 -30.22
N MET A 16 -2.11 34.07 -29.14
CA MET A 16 -0.91 33.58 -28.44
C MET A 16 -1.23 33.54 -26.95
N VAL A 17 -2.19 32.70 -26.59
CA VAL A 17 -2.15 32.10 -25.25
C VAL A 17 -0.95 31.18 -25.28
N PHE A 18 0.22 31.71 -24.90
CA PHE A 18 1.29 30.87 -24.42
C PHE A 18 0.69 30.09 -23.25
N THR A 19 0.34 28.83 -23.50
CA THR A 19 0.27 27.83 -22.44
C THR A 19 1.69 27.72 -21.91
N GLY A 20 2.00 28.59 -20.95
CA GLY A 20 3.19 28.45 -20.13
C GLY A 20 3.03 27.13 -19.40
N PHE A 21 3.57 26.06 -19.98
CA PHE A 21 3.97 24.92 -19.17
C PHE A 21 5.06 25.47 -18.27
N ALA A 22 4.68 25.96 -17.09
CA ALA A 22 5.59 26.03 -15.99
C ALA A 22 6.08 24.59 -15.80
N GLN A 23 7.25 24.28 -16.35
CA GLN A 23 7.94 23.06 -16.01
C GLN A 23 8.18 23.22 -14.51
N GLN A 24 7.36 22.54 -13.72
CA GLN A 24 7.44 22.54 -12.28
C GLN A 24 8.75 21.84 -11.95
N LYS A 25 9.83 22.62 -11.99
CA LYS A 25 11.17 22.14 -11.75
C LYS A 25 11.12 21.63 -10.32
N SER A 26 11.18 20.32 -10.17
CA SER A 26 11.24 19.70 -8.85
C SER A 26 12.37 20.36 -8.07
N ILE A 27 12.04 20.87 -6.88
CA ILE A 27 13.04 21.49 -5.99
C ILE A 27 14.09 20.43 -5.62
N LEU A 28 13.66 19.17 -5.49
CA LEU A 28 14.53 18.03 -5.23
C LEU A 28 14.88 17.31 -6.54
N GLY A 29 16.16 17.09 -6.76
CA GLY A 29 16.66 16.20 -7.80
C GLY A 29 16.88 14.77 -7.28
N THR A 30 17.27 13.87 -8.18
CA THR A 30 17.44 12.43 -7.87
C THR A 30 18.90 12.07 -7.53
N GLU A 31 19.79 13.04 -7.37
CA GLU A 31 21.22 12.83 -7.15
C GLU A 31 21.49 12.14 -5.81
N LYS A 32 20.83 12.58 -4.74
CA LYS A 32 20.92 11.95 -3.41
C LYS A 32 20.38 10.52 -3.43
N LEU A 33 19.21 10.32 -4.04
CA LEU A 33 18.63 9.00 -4.25
C LEU A 33 19.62 8.08 -5.00
N ASN A 34 20.21 8.57 -6.10
CA ASN A 34 21.18 7.80 -6.87
C ASN A 34 22.39 7.39 -6.02
N ARG A 35 22.93 8.32 -5.23
CA ARG A 35 24.07 8.05 -4.33
C ARG A 35 23.72 6.98 -3.31
N TYR A 36 22.58 7.08 -2.64
CA TYR A 36 22.17 6.09 -1.64
C TYR A 36 21.90 4.72 -2.27
N VAL A 37 21.13 4.67 -3.36
CA VAL A 37 20.84 3.41 -4.06
C VAL A 37 22.11 2.75 -4.59
N SER A 38 23.05 3.53 -5.16
CA SER A 38 24.35 3.00 -5.61
C SER A 38 25.13 2.38 -4.45
N TYR A 39 25.14 3.04 -3.29
CA TYR A 39 25.77 2.51 -2.09
C TYR A 39 25.09 1.22 -1.60
N PHE A 40 23.76 1.21 -1.45
CA PHE A 40 23.02 0.02 -0.99
C PHE A 40 23.25 -1.17 -1.92
N ASN A 41 23.19 -0.96 -3.24
CA ASN A 41 23.46 -1.98 -4.23
C ASN A 41 24.89 -2.52 -4.16
N SER A 42 25.88 -1.70 -3.77
CA SER A 42 27.29 -2.12 -3.70
C SER A 42 27.62 -3.03 -2.51
N ILE A 43 26.74 -3.06 -1.50
CA ILE A 43 26.93 -3.82 -0.25
C ILE A 43 25.89 -4.95 -0.09
N ASP A 44 24.99 -5.13 -1.06
CA ASP A 44 23.96 -6.16 -1.06
C ASP A 44 24.23 -7.16 -2.18
N ASP A 45 24.45 -8.42 -1.80
CA ASP A 45 24.67 -9.53 -2.74
C ASP A 45 23.42 -9.86 -3.58
N GLU A 46 22.25 -9.33 -3.20
CA GLU A 46 20.98 -9.52 -3.89
C GLU A 46 20.57 -10.99 -4.02
N ALA A 47 20.58 -11.71 -2.90
CA ALA A 47 20.30 -13.16 -2.85
C ALA A 47 18.95 -13.56 -3.48
N VAL A 48 17.94 -12.70 -3.39
CA VAL A 48 16.62 -12.90 -3.99
C VAL A 48 16.28 -11.71 -4.89
N LYS A 49 15.88 -12.00 -6.13
CA LYS A 49 15.45 -11.01 -7.13
C LYS A 49 13.97 -11.18 -7.43
N ASN A 50 13.18 -10.19 -7.05
CA ASN A 50 11.76 -10.13 -7.35
C ASN A 50 11.52 -9.23 -8.58
N TYR A 51 10.41 -8.50 -8.63
CA TYR A 51 10.00 -7.79 -9.84
C TYR A 51 11.00 -6.71 -10.29
N ILE A 52 11.61 -5.99 -9.34
CA ILE A 52 12.60 -4.96 -9.63
C ILE A 52 13.97 -5.40 -9.05
N PRO A 53 14.97 -5.75 -9.87
CA PRO A 53 16.32 -6.09 -9.41
C PRO A 53 17.15 -4.85 -9.08
N ASN A 54 18.24 -4.96 -8.31
CA ASN A 54 19.10 -3.86 -7.82
C ASN A 54 19.58 -2.96 -8.97
N ALA A 55 19.89 -3.56 -10.12
CA ALA A 55 20.25 -2.84 -11.34
C ALA A 55 19.20 -1.79 -11.77
N ASP A 56 17.92 -2.03 -11.50
CA ASP A 56 16.80 -1.15 -11.85
C ASP A 56 16.28 -0.32 -10.66
N ALA A 57 16.89 -0.47 -9.47
CA ALA A 57 16.42 0.16 -8.23
C ALA A 57 16.31 1.67 -8.34
N PHE A 58 17.37 2.30 -8.84
CA PHE A 58 17.42 3.75 -8.95
C PHE A 58 16.32 4.27 -9.87
N LYS A 59 16.20 3.68 -11.07
CA LYS A 59 15.21 4.10 -12.08
C LYS A 59 13.79 3.97 -11.53
N TRP A 60 13.47 2.83 -10.90
CA TRP A 60 12.14 2.59 -10.37
C TRP A 60 11.83 3.52 -9.19
N LEU A 61 12.76 3.69 -8.25
CA LEU A 61 12.58 4.57 -7.10
C LEU A 61 12.43 6.03 -7.50
N ALA A 62 13.19 6.49 -8.49
CA ALA A 62 13.10 7.85 -9.01
C ALA A 62 11.74 8.15 -9.65
N ASP A 63 11.06 7.14 -10.19
CA ASP A 63 9.72 7.27 -10.76
C ASP A 63 8.61 7.12 -9.71
N GLN A 64 8.82 6.28 -8.70
CA GLN A 64 7.76 5.81 -7.81
C GLN A 64 7.76 6.41 -6.41
N ALA A 65 8.92 6.59 -5.78
CA ALA A 65 9.01 7.04 -4.39
C ALA A 65 9.02 8.58 -4.31
N PRO A 66 8.36 9.19 -3.30
CA PRO A 66 8.55 10.61 -3.03
C PRO A 66 10.01 10.89 -2.67
N LEU A 67 10.54 12.05 -3.08
CA LEU A 67 11.89 12.48 -2.72
C LEU A 67 11.87 13.20 -1.37
N PHE A 68 12.94 13.01 -0.60
CA PHE A 68 13.10 13.60 0.72
C PHE A 68 14.54 14.08 0.92
N GLU A 69 14.69 15.19 1.63
CA GLU A 69 15.99 15.60 2.17
C GLU A 69 15.83 16.29 3.52
N CYS A 70 16.86 16.16 4.34
CA CYS A 70 16.97 16.89 5.59
C CYS A 70 18.46 17.00 6.00
N PRO A 71 18.83 17.90 6.93
CA PRO A 71 20.22 18.04 7.37
C PRO A 71 20.73 16.85 8.19
N ASP A 72 19.85 15.96 8.66
CA ASP A 72 20.22 14.73 9.35
C ASP A 72 20.45 13.59 8.34
N SER A 73 21.71 13.20 8.17
CA SER A 73 22.08 12.15 7.20
C SER A 73 21.57 10.77 7.57
N VAL A 74 21.34 10.47 8.86
CA VAL A 74 20.82 9.17 9.29
C VAL A 74 19.35 9.05 8.92
N LEU A 75 18.57 10.11 9.16
CA LEU A 75 17.16 10.16 8.76
C LEU A 75 17.01 10.10 7.24
N GLU A 76 17.81 10.88 6.49
CA GLU A 76 17.78 10.89 5.02
C GLU A 76 18.18 9.53 4.44
N GLN A 77 19.25 8.91 4.93
CA GLN A 77 19.68 7.58 4.50
C GLN A 77 18.63 6.52 4.80
N ASN A 78 18.05 6.53 6.01
CA ASN A 78 17.02 5.56 6.40
C ASN A 78 15.75 5.70 5.55
N TYR A 79 15.36 6.92 5.20
CA TYR A 79 14.24 7.17 4.29
C TYR A 79 14.43 6.45 2.94
N TYR A 80 15.59 6.66 2.29
CA TYR A 80 15.86 6.02 1.01
C TYR A 80 16.12 4.52 1.12
N TYR A 81 16.74 4.07 2.21
CA TYR A 81 16.95 2.65 2.49
C TYR A 81 15.61 1.90 2.59
N ARG A 82 14.63 2.46 3.30
CA ARG A 82 13.30 1.86 3.48
C ARG A 82 12.54 1.70 2.16
N TRP A 83 12.63 2.70 1.27
CA TRP A 83 12.06 2.55 -0.07
C TRP A 83 12.80 1.51 -0.92
N TRP A 84 14.13 1.48 -0.83
CA TRP A 84 14.95 0.50 -1.54
C TRP A 84 14.70 -0.93 -1.07
N THR A 85 14.48 -1.16 0.22
CA THR A 85 14.09 -2.47 0.75
C THR A 85 12.65 -2.82 0.41
N PHE A 86 11.69 -1.92 0.62
CA PHE A 86 10.26 -2.17 0.34
C PHE A 86 10.03 -2.62 -1.12
N ARG A 87 10.69 -1.97 -2.08
CA ARG A 87 10.76 -2.37 -3.49
C ARG A 87 11.07 -3.84 -3.72
N LYS A 88 11.99 -4.42 -2.94
CA LYS A 88 12.39 -5.84 -3.08
C LYS A 88 11.24 -6.79 -2.80
N HIS A 89 10.23 -6.35 -2.07
CA HIS A 89 9.06 -7.17 -1.75
C HIS A 89 7.97 -7.13 -2.83
N LEU A 90 8.11 -6.26 -3.83
CA LEU A 90 7.17 -6.20 -4.95
C LEU A 90 7.37 -7.42 -5.87
N VAL A 91 6.35 -8.27 -5.95
CA VAL A 91 6.35 -9.50 -6.75
C VAL A 91 5.22 -9.43 -7.78
N LYS A 92 5.54 -9.73 -9.04
CA LYS A 92 4.53 -9.93 -10.09
C LYS A 92 4.04 -11.37 -10.07
N THR A 93 2.73 -11.58 -9.97
CA THR A 93 2.10 -12.91 -9.98
C THR A 93 1.08 -13.01 -11.12
N PRO A 94 0.59 -14.22 -11.45
CA PRO A 94 -0.56 -14.38 -12.36
C PRO A 94 -1.85 -13.70 -11.87
N GLU A 95 -1.95 -13.37 -10.59
CA GLU A 95 -3.13 -12.73 -9.97
C GLU A 95 -2.91 -11.24 -9.68
N GLY A 96 -1.89 -10.63 -10.30
CA GLY A 96 -1.50 -9.23 -10.10
C GLY A 96 -0.25 -9.07 -9.24
N PHE A 97 0.07 -7.84 -8.90
CA PHE A 97 1.18 -7.53 -7.99
C PHE A 97 0.85 -7.78 -6.52
N ILE A 98 1.83 -8.27 -5.77
CA ILE A 98 1.76 -8.42 -4.31
C ILE A 98 3.01 -7.89 -3.63
N PHE A 99 2.92 -7.67 -2.32
CA PHE A 99 4.06 -7.47 -1.43
C PHE A 99 4.26 -8.67 -0.51
N THR A 100 5.47 -9.24 -0.49
CA THR A 100 5.84 -10.31 0.45
C THR A 100 6.27 -9.74 1.80
N GLU A 101 6.17 -10.53 2.86
CA GLU A 101 6.67 -10.14 4.19
C GLU A 101 8.11 -10.61 4.41
N PHE A 102 8.37 -11.89 4.13
CA PHE A 102 9.72 -12.43 4.06
C PHE A 102 10.19 -12.46 2.61
N ILE A 103 11.43 -12.04 2.37
CA ILE A 103 12.02 -12.08 1.03
C ILE A 103 12.30 -13.52 0.59
N GLU A 104 12.71 -14.37 1.52
CA GLU A 104 12.88 -15.81 1.32
C GLU A 104 11.57 -16.56 1.61
N PRO A 105 11.29 -17.68 0.92
CA PRO A 105 10.10 -18.48 1.18
C PRO A 105 10.05 -19.06 2.59
N VAL A 106 8.90 -18.92 3.26
CA VAL A 106 8.67 -19.50 4.60
C VAL A 106 7.49 -20.48 4.59
N LYS A 107 7.56 -21.52 5.42
CA LYS A 107 6.60 -22.65 5.39
C LYS A 107 5.15 -22.27 5.71
N HIS A 108 4.94 -21.18 6.45
CA HIS A 108 3.62 -20.74 6.86
C HIS A 108 2.97 -19.75 5.88
N ALA A 109 3.67 -19.35 4.82
CA ALA A 109 3.11 -18.48 3.78
C ALA A 109 2.03 -19.18 2.95
N GLY A 110 1.18 -18.37 2.31
CA GLY A 110 0.26 -18.78 1.26
C GLY A 110 0.95 -18.89 -0.11
N LYS A 111 0.15 -18.97 -1.17
CA LYS A 111 0.68 -18.90 -2.54
C LYS A 111 1.49 -17.62 -2.76
N TYR A 112 2.50 -17.70 -3.62
CA TYR A 112 3.41 -16.60 -3.94
C TYR A 112 4.17 -16.02 -2.73
N ASN A 113 4.34 -16.81 -1.66
CA ASN A 113 4.94 -16.38 -0.40
C ASN A 113 4.19 -15.23 0.31
N SER A 114 2.86 -15.17 0.12
CA SER A 114 1.99 -14.16 0.73
C SER A 114 1.69 -14.43 2.21
N ILE A 115 1.74 -13.39 3.04
CA ILE A 115 1.41 -13.41 4.47
C ILE A 115 0.61 -12.15 4.81
N SER A 116 -0.51 -12.30 5.54
CA SER A 116 -1.43 -11.19 5.83
C SER A 116 -1.07 -10.38 7.08
N CYS A 117 -0.12 -10.85 7.89
CA CYS A 117 0.24 -10.24 9.18
C CYS A 117 0.57 -8.74 9.04
N ALA A 118 1.44 -8.39 8.08
CA ALA A 118 1.82 -7.01 7.83
C ALA A 118 1.03 -6.30 6.70
N LEU A 119 -0.08 -6.88 6.23
CA LEU A 119 -0.84 -6.33 5.09
C LEU A 119 -1.19 -4.85 5.26
N GLY A 120 -1.73 -4.48 6.43
CA GLY A 120 -2.06 -3.09 6.70
C GLY A 120 -0.84 -2.16 6.64
N TYR A 121 0.32 -2.60 7.17
CA TYR A 121 1.57 -1.83 7.06
C TYR A 121 2.03 -1.67 5.61
N HIS A 122 1.95 -2.73 4.80
CA HIS A 122 2.33 -2.67 3.39
C HIS A 122 1.49 -1.66 2.61
N ILE A 123 0.18 -1.59 2.87
CA ILE A 123 -0.71 -0.61 2.24
C ILE A 123 -0.38 0.81 2.74
N TYR A 124 -0.13 0.98 4.04
CA TYR A 124 0.24 2.27 4.64
C TYR A 124 1.56 2.85 4.11
N GLU A 125 2.54 2.00 3.81
CA GLU A 125 3.80 2.40 3.17
C GLU A 125 3.59 2.62 1.67
N GLY A 126 2.96 1.66 0.99
CA GLY A 126 2.79 1.64 -0.46
C GLY A 126 1.90 2.76 -1.01
N ARG A 127 1.00 3.36 -0.20
CA ARG A 127 0.10 4.44 -0.65
C ARG A 127 0.83 5.69 -1.14
N TRP A 128 2.09 5.83 -0.74
CA TRP A 128 2.96 6.92 -1.17
C TRP A 128 3.64 6.66 -2.52
N LEU A 129 3.57 5.43 -3.05
CA LEU A 129 4.01 5.15 -4.42
C LEU A 129 3.21 5.98 -5.41
N LYS A 130 3.88 6.44 -6.46
CA LYS A 130 3.25 7.23 -7.52
C LYS A 130 2.19 6.41 -8.26
N ASP A 131 2.53 5.19 -8.66
CA ASP A 131 1.62 4.21 -9.27
C ASP A 131 0.87 3.41 -8.19
N ASN A 132 -0.44 3.66 -8.10
CA ASN A 132 -1.31 2.98 -7.14
C ASN A 132 -1.81 1.61 -7.66
N SER A 133 -1.51 1.23 -8.90
CA SER A 133 -1.96 -0.06 -9.46
C SER A 133 -1.41 -1.26 -8.69
N TYR A 134 -0.17 -1.17 -8.17
CA TYR A 134 0.43 -2.21 -7.34
C TYR A 134 -0.39 -2.51 -6.08
N LEU A 135 -0.86 -1.47 -5.38
CA LEU A 135 -1.70 -1.66 -4.19
C LEU A 135 -3.10 -2.15 -4.54
N LYS A 136 -3.69 -1.68 -5.64
CA LYS A 136 -5.01 -2.16 -6.08
C LYS A 136 -4.99 -3.65 -6.38
N ASP A 137 -3.97 -4.13 -7.09
CA ASP A 137 -3.76 -5.55 -7.32
C ASP A 137 -3.59 -6.30 -6.00
N TYR A 138 -2.77 -5.77 -5.09
CA TYR A 138 -2.48 -6.43 -3.82
C TYR A 138 -3.71 -6.52 -2.90
N ILE A 139 -4.52 -5.46 -2.84
CA ILE A 139 -5.79 -5.45 -2.11
C ILE A 139 -6.76 -6.46 -2.73
N LYS A 140 -6.92 -6.45 -4.07
CA LYS A 140 -7.76 -7.43 -4.78
C LYS A 140 -7.28 -8.86 -4.58
N PHE A 141 -5.97 -9.08 -4.52
CA PHE A 141 -5.40 -10.39 -4.22
C PHE A 141 -5.88 -10.90 -2.86
N TRP A 142 -5.79 -10.09 -1.81
CA TRP A 142 -6.23 -10.51 -0.47
C TRP A 142 -7.74 -10.73 -0.37
N LEU A 143 -8.54 -9.82 -0.93
CA LEU A 143 -10.00 -9.90 -0.87
C LEU A 143 -10.57 -11.08 -1.68
N TYR A 144 -9.96 -11.40 -2.84
CA TYR A 144 -10.60 -12.31 -3.80
C TYR A 144 -9.80 -13.56 -4.14
N LYS A 145 -8.49 -13.59 -3.87
CA LYS A 145 -7.61 -14.62 -4.44
C LYS A 145 -6.83 -15.39 -3.39
N ALA A 146 -6.40 -14.77 -2.30
CA ALA A 146 -5.43 -15.34 -1.36
C ALA A 146 -5.83 -16.73 -0.82
N ASP A 147 -7.12 -16.94 -0.58
CA ASP A 147 -7.66 -18.19 -0.03
C ASP A 147 -7.99 -19.26 -1.10
N ILE A 148 -8.10 -18.89 -2.39
CA ILE A 148 -8.49 -19.82 -3.46
C ILE A 148 -7.43 -20.92 -3.61
N GLY A 149 -7.87 -22.18 -3.46
CA GLY A 149 -7.03 -23.37 -3.58
C GLY A 149 -6.08 -23.60 -2.41
N GLN A 150 -6.20 -22.83 -1.32
CA GLN A 150 -5.37 -23.01 -0.13
C GLN A 150 -6.01 -24.02 0.85
N PRO A 151 -5.20 -24.90 1.49
CA PRO A 151 -5.73 -25.88 2.45
C PRO A 151 -6.16 -25.25 3.78
N LYS A 152 -5.79 -23.99 4.02
CA LYS A 152 -6.12 -23.21 5.22
C LYS A 152 -6.39 -21.78 4.81
N GLN A 153 -7.21 -21.09 5.60
CA GLN A 153 -7.43 -19.67 5.41
C GLN A 153 -6.12 -18.89 5.58
N ARG A 154 -5.82 -18.03 4.60
CA ARG A 154 -4.63 -17.19 4.51
C ARG A 154 -4.94 -15.75 4.84
N PHE A 155 -6.08 -15.22 4.38
CA PHE A 155 -6.39 -13.81 4.64
C PHE A 155 -6.60 -13.54 6.13
N HIS A 156 -7.48 -14.30 6.82
CA HIS A 156 -7.62 -14.25 8.29
C HIS A 156 -6.64 -15.15 9.04
N GLN A 157 -5.48 -15.44 8.44
CA GLN A 157 -4.44 -16.16 9.17
C GLN A 157 -3.91 -15.31 10.34
N PHE A 158 -3.96 -13.99 10.21
CA PHE A 158 -3.56 -12.99 11.20
C PHE A 158 -4.64 -11.92 11.36
N SER A 159 -4.61 -11.18 12.46
CA SER A 159 -5.41 -9.98 12.69
C SER A 159 -5.17 -8.93 11.60
N SER A 160 -6.19 -8.11 11.30
CA SER A 160 -6.17 -7.22 10.15
C SER A 160 -6.84 -5.87 10.45
N TRP A 161 -6.21 -4.78 10.01
CA TRP A 161 -6.80 -3.44 9.91
C TRP A 161 -6.89 -2.98 8.44
N VAL A 162 -7.18 -3.93 7.53
CA VAL A 162 -7.12 -3.71 6.08
C VAL A 162 -8.10 -2.63 5.60
N ASP A 163 -9.31 -2.55 6.15
CA ASP A 163 -10.31 -1.56 5.75
C ASP A 163 -9.83 -0.14 6.07
N ASP A 164 -9.27 0.06 7.27
CA ASP A 164 -8.60 1.32 7.62
C ASP A 164 -7.47 1.63 6.64
N ALA A 165 -6.58 0.67 6.39
CA ALA A 165 -5.46 0.89 5.47
C ALA A 165 -5.93 1.23 4.03
N VAL A 166 -6.99 0.59 3.55
CA VAL A 166 -7.61 0.87 2.24
C VAL A 166 -8.20 2.28 2.20
N TYR A 167 -8.94 2.69 3.23
CA TYR A 167 -9.48 4.05 3.34
C TYR A 167 -8.35 5.10 3.38
N GLN A 168 -7.28 4.80 4.11
CA GLN A 168 -6.11 5.64 4.25
C GLN A 168 -5.27 5.74 2.97
N ASN A 169 -5.30 4.71 2.12
CA ASN A 169 -4.78 4.79 0.75
C ASN A 169 -5.65 5.72 -0.10
N TYR A 170 -6.98 5.59 -0.04
CA TYR A 170 -7.90 6.47 -0.76
C TYR A 170 -7.68 7.95 -0.41
N LEU A 171 -7.43 8.29 0.86
CA LEU A 171 -7.15 9.68 1.26
C LEU A 171 -5.90 10.27 0.59
N VAL A 172 -4.91 9.44 0.22
CA VAL A 172 -3.70 9.86 -0.49
C VAL A 172 -3.89 9.81 -2.01
N LYS A 173 -4.61 8.78 -2.50
CA LYS A 173 -4.85 8.49 -3.91
C LYS A 173 -6.35 8.26 -4.15
N PRO A 174 -7.17 9.31 -4.24
CA PRO A 174 -8.62 9.16 -4.35
C PRO A 174 -9.02 8.37 -5.60
N ASP A 175 -9.74 7.27 -5.38
CA ASP A 175 -10.38 6.47 -6.41
C ASP A 175 -11.66 5.84 -5.85
N GLN A 176 -12.76 6.59 -5.98
CA GLN A 176 -14.08 6.16 -5.50
C GLN A 176 -14.61 4.96 -6.29
N GLY A 177 -14.24 4.82 -7.57
CA GLY A 177 -14.67 3.69 -8.39
C GLY A 177 -14.11 2.38 -7.86
N PHE A 178 -12.82 2.37 -7.52
CA PHE A 178 -12.18 1.23 -6.88
C PHE A 178 -12.76 0.94 -5.49
N LEU A 179 -12.96 1.97 -4.65
CA LEU A 179 -13.58 1.76 -3.33
C LEU A 179 -14.98 1.14 -3.43
N LYS A 180 -15.81 1.66 -4.35
CA LYS A 180 -17.16 1.12 -4.59
C LYS A 180 -17.12 -0.33 -5.07
N GLU A 181 -16.15 -0.67 -5.92
CA GLU A 181 -15.95 -2.04 -6.41
C GLU A 181 -15.67 -3.01 -5.26
N ILE A 182 -14.79 -2.64 -4.32
CA ILE A 182 -14.32 -3.56 -3.28
C ILE A 182 -15.11 -3.52 -1.97
N LEU A 183 -15.93 -2.49 -1.75
CA LEU A 183 -16.70 -2.31 -0.51
C LEU A 183 -17.50 -3.56 -0.08
N PRO A 184 -18.22 -4.28 -0.97
CA PRO A 184 -18.94 -5.48 -0.55
C PRO A 184 -18.03 -6.57 0.03
N ALA A 185 -16.80 -6.70 -0.48
CA ALA A 185 -15.84 -7.70 0.01
C ALA A 185 -15.20 -7.28 1.34
N LEU A 186 -15.01 -5.97 1.55
CA LEU A 186 -14.56 -5.43 2.84
C LEU A 186 -15.62 -5.64 3.93
N ASP A 187 -16.90 -5.38 3.62
CA ASP A 187 -18.03 -5.62 4.53
C ASP A 187 -18.15 -7.11 4.90
N GLU A 188 -18.04 -8.01 3.92
CA GLU A 188 -18.03 -9.47 4.17
C GLU A 188 -16.84 -9.90 5.05
N ASP A 189 -15.66 -9.31 4.85
CA ASP A 189 -14.48 -9.55 5.66
C ASP A 189 -14.70 -9.18 7.13
N TYR A 190 -15.25 -7.98 7.36
CA TYR A 190 -15.54 -7.46 8.69
C TYR A 190 -16.59 -8.31 9.41
N ALA A 191 -17.70 -8.64 8.75
CA ALA A 191 -18.74 -9.50 9.31
C ALA A 191 -18.20 -10.89 9.70
N LYS A 192 -17.22 -11.41 8.95
CA LYS A 192 -16.54 -12.66 9.27
C LYS A 192 -15.68 -12.54 10.53
N TRP A 193 -14.99 -11.41 10.74
CA TRP A 193 -14.29 -11.15 12.01
C TRP A 193 -15.25 -11.12 13.20
N GLU A 194 -16.38 -10.43 13.09
CA GLU A 194 -17.42 -10.40 14.13
C GLU A 194 -17.91 -11.82 14.46
N THR A 195 -18.25 -12.59 13.44
CA THR A 195 -18.76 -13.95 13.60
C THR A 195 -17.76 -14.88 14.30
N GLN A 196 -16.46 -14.75 13.99
CA GLN A 196 -15.45 -15.69 14.46
C GLN A 196 -14.77 -15.27 15.78
N ARG A 197 -14.66 -13.96 16.03
CA ARG A 197 -13.79 -13.41 17.07
C ARG A 197 -14.50 -12.51 18.07
N GLN A 198 -15.77 -12.18 17.89
CA GLN A 198 -16.49 -11.38 18.89
C GLN A 198 -17.04 -12.26 20.01
N LEU A 199 -16.85 -11.82 21.25
CA LEU A 199 -17.44 -12.42 22.44
C LEU A 199 -18.82 -11.83 22.72
N LYS A 200 -19.60 -12.49 23.59
CA LYS A 200 -20.94 -12.02 24.00
C LYS A 200 -20.97 -10.62 24.62
N ASN A 201 -19.86 -10.15 25.16
CA ASN A 201 -19.73 -8.80 25.73
C ASN A 201 -19.36 -7.73 24.68
N GLY A 202 -19.27 -8.09 23.40
CA GLY A 202 -18.94 -7.19 22.29
C GLY A 202 -17.45 -7.01 22.02
N LEU A 203 -16.57 -7.45 22.93
CA LEU A 203 -15.12 -7.40 22.71
C LEU A 203 -14.66 -8.51 21.77
N PHE A 204 -13.63 -8.23 20.99
CA PHE A 204 -12.95 -9.22 20.17
C PHE A 204 -11.87 -9.94 20.96
N TRP A 205 -11.63 -11.20 20.62
CA TRP A 205 -10.54 -12.00 21.16
C TRP A 205 -9.57 -12.46 20.07
N GLN A 206 -8.31 -12.68 20.46
CA GLN A 206 -7.31 -13.23 19.54
C GLN A 206 -6.19 -13.96 20.29
N HIS A 207 -5.61 -14.98 19.65
CA HIS A 207 -4.36 -15.59 20.11
C HIS A 207 -3.18 -14.70 19.73
N ASP A 208 -2.19 -14.56 20.60
CA ASP A 208 -1.05 -13.65 20.34
C ASP A 208 -0.24 -14.01 19.07
N VAL A 209 -0.07 -15.30 18.80
CA VAL A 209 0.53 -15.79 17.54
C VAL A 209 -0.26 -15.34 16.30
N LYS A 210 -1.57 -15.12 16.43
CA LYS A 210 -2.44 -14.62 15.36
C LYS A 210 -2.43 -13.10 15.24
N ASP A 211 -1.83 -12.38 16.18
CA ASP A 211 -1.40 -10.99 15.99
C ASP A 211 0.02 -10.88 15.42
N GLY A 212 0.72 -12.00 15.20
CA GLY A 212 2.15 -12.00 14.86
C GLY A 212 3.05 -11.61 16.05
N MET A 213 2.56 -11.78 17.28
CA MET A 213 3.21 -11.33 18.51
C MET A 213 3.38 -12.49 19.50
N GLU A 214 3.95 -13.59 19.03
CA GLU A 214 4.11 -14.80 19.83
C GLU A 214 4.97 -14.58 21.09
N GLU A 215 4.66 -15.35 22.13
CA GLU A 215 5.35 -15.30 23.43
C GLU A 215 5.19 -13.95 24.15
N SER A 216 4.08 -13.25 23.90
CA SER A 216 3.76 -12.02 24.62
C SER A 216 3.31 -12.31 26.06
N VAL A 217 3.67 -11.42 27.01
CA VAL A 217 3.36 -11.60 28.43
C VAL A 217 1.86 -11.74 28.70
N SER A 218 1.03 -10.96 28.00
CA SER A 218 -0.44 -11.03 28.07
C SER A 218 -1.05 -12.02 27.06
N GLY A 219 -0.21 -12.77 26.36
CA GLY A 219 -0.58 -13.64 25.25
C GLY A 219 -1.09 -14.99 25.69
N SER A 220 -1.75 -15.67 24.75
CA SER A 220 -2.03 -17.09 24.86
C SER A 220 -2.20 -17.67 23.46
N ARG A 221 -1.70 -18.89 23.28
CA ARG A 221 -1.91 -19.70 22.07
C ARG A 221 -3.23 -20.49 22.12
N LYS A 222 -3.94 -20.47 23.26
CA LYS A 222 -5.12 -21.30 23.53
C LYS A 222 -6.32 -20.51 24.05
N ASP A 223 -6.07 -19.45 24.80
CA ASP A 223 -7.12 -18.69 25.48
C ASP A 223 -7.60 -17.53 24.62
N GLN A 224 -8.91 -17.28 24.69
CA GLN A 224 -9.59 -16.22 23.96
C GLN A 224 -9.40 -14.86 24.65
N ASN A 225 -8.15 -14.39 24.72
CA ASN A 225 -7.81 -13.13 25.40
C ASN A 225 -8.36 -11.92 24.61
N GLN A 226 -8.99 -11.00 25.33
CA GLN A 226 -9.52 -9.74 24.80
C GLN A 226 -8.39 -8.72 24.63
N ARG A 227 -7.63 -8.87 23.55
CA ARG A 227 -6.40 -8.09 23.33
C ARG A 227 -6.71 -6.72 22.72
N PRO A 228 -6.02 -5.64 23.14
CA PRO A 228 -6.24 -4.31 22.59
C PRO A 228 -5.90 -4.20 21.10
N THR A 229 -5.08 -5.11 20.56
CA THR A 229 -4.74 -5.23 19.13
C THR A 229 -6.00 -5.38 18.27
N ILE A 230 -6.61 -6.57 18.26
CA ILE A 230 -7.77 -6.86 17.41
C ILE A 230 -8.96 -5.94 17.70
N ASN A 231 -9.17 -5.53 18.96
CA ASN A 231 -10.25 -4.59 19.29
C ASN A 231 -10.02 -3.22 18.64
N SER A 232 -8.78 -2.70 18.63
CA SER A 232 -8.47 -1.44 17.96
C SER A 232 -8.52 -1.56 16.44
N TYR A 233 -8.09 -2.70 15.88
CA TYR A 233 -8.16 -2.95 14.45
C TYR A 233 -9.60 -3.02 13.95
N MET A 234 -10.47 -3.72 14.66
CA MET A 234 -11.90 -3.80 14.32
C MET A 234 -12.58 -2.43 14.47
N TYR A 235 -12.24 -1.65 15.50
CA TYR A 235 -12.69 -0.26 15.58
C TYR A 235 -12.26 0.56 14.36
N GLY A 236 -10.99 0.49 13.98
CA GLY A 236 -10.48 1.19 12.79
C GLY A 236 -11.21 0.77 11.51
N ASN A 237 -11.43 -0.52 11.33
CA ASN A 237 -12.12 -1.04 10.16
C ASN A 237 -13.59 -0.61 10.12
N ALA A 238 -14.31 -0.67 11.24
CA ALA A 238 -15.69 -0.20 11.33
C ALA A 238 -15.82 1.29 10.98
N VAL A 239 -14.92 2.13 11.49
CA VAL A 239 -14.88 3.56 11.18
C VAL A 239 -14.60 3.80 9.69
N ALA A 240 -13.67 3.04 9.10
CA ALA A 240 -13.35 3.13 7.69
C ALA A 240 -14.52 2.70 6.80
N LEU A 241 -15.12 1.55 7.08
CA LEU A 241 -16.29 1.03 6.38
C LEU A 241 -17.47 2.02 6.43
N ALA A 242 -17.77 2.58 7.60
CA ALA A 242 -18.82 3.58 7.74
C ALA A 242 -18.57 4.80 6.84
N LYS A 243 -17.34 5.33 6.83
CA LYS A 243 -16.95 6.47 5.98
C LYS A 243 -17.00 6.14 4.49
N ILE A 244 -16.61 4.93 4.10
CA ILE A 244 -16.67 4.50 2.70
C ILE A 244 -18.14 4.34 2.27
N ALA A 245 -18.97 3.72 3.11
CA ALA A 245 -20.40 3.53 2.84
C ALA A 245 -21.12 4.88 2.67
N GLU A 246 -20.84 5.86 3.52
CA GLU A 246 -21.42 7.21 3.44
C GLU A 246 -21.12 7.91 2.10
N MET A 247 -20.00 7.60 1.43
CA MET A 247 -19.68 8.15 0.11
C MET A 247 -20.60 7.66 -1.02
N PHE A 248 -21.29 6.54 -0.81
CA PHE A 248 -22.12 5.88 -1.83
C PHE A 248 -23.59 5.71 -1.41
N SER A 249 -23.95 6.25 -0.25
CA SER A 249 -25.30 6.22 0.32
C SER A 249 -26.23 7.24 -0.35
#